data_AF-A0A1I2Y7G1-F1
#
_entry.id   AF-A0A1I2Y7G1-F1
#
_cell.length_a   1.000
_cell.length_b   1.000
_cell.length_c   1.000
_cell.angle_alpha   90.00
_cell.angle_beta   90.00
_cell.angle_gamma   90.00
#
_symmetry.space_group_name_H-M   'P 1'
#
loop_
_entity.id
_entity.type
_entity.pdbx_description
1 polymer ?
#
loop_
_entity_poly.entity_id
_entity_poly.type
_entity_poly.pdbx_seq_one_letter_code
_entity_poly.pdbx_strand_id
1 'polypeptide(L)'
;MREQMVPLELIERALGVKLYPWQVDFIFHGKDYPLYICPCVVFGSGNFEGARLSHNHDGKCYIEGRGTGHTFAFCIKLALFQGNPLDIRRPENFSDYGDGSIRYARGYFRHMFYYDVWFPLKKAGVPVRELIGINQFK
;
A
#
# COMPACT_ATOMS: atom_id res chain seq x y z
N MET A 1 -8.74 -18.99 -5.76
CA MET A 1 -7.50 -18.20 -5.51
C MET A 1 -7.18 -18.35 -4.03
N ARG A 2 -5.93 -18.65 -3.64
CA ARG A 2 -5.57 -18.86 -2.21
C ARG A 2 -4.77 -17.66 -1.72
N GLU A 3 -5.41 -16.84 -0.90
CA GLU A 3 -4.71 -15.85 -0.07
C GLU A 3 -3.82 -16.59 0.94
N GLN A 4 -2.59 -16.11 1.13
CA GLN A 4 -1.75 -16.63 2.20
C GLN A 4 -2.28 -16.09 3.52
N MET A 5 -2.61 -16.98 4.47
CA MET A 5 -2.93 -16.58 5.84
C MET A 5 -1.65 -16.13 6.54
N VAL A 6 -1.30 -14.86 6.38
CA VAL A 6 -0.22 -14.20 7.13
C VAL A 6 -0.84 -13.45 8.31
N PRO A 7 -0.36 -13.64 9.54
CA PRO A 7 -0.86 -12.88 10.69
C PRO A 7 -0.68 -11.37 10.50
N LEU A 8 -1.75 -10.59 10.68
CA LEU A 8 -1.73 -9.13 10.58
C LEU A 8 -0.63 -8.50 11.47
N GLU A 9 -0.51 -8.98 12.70
CA GLU A 9 0.48 -8.49 13.68
C GLU A 9 1.93 -8.65 13.19
N LEU A 10 2.21 -9.73 12.45
CA LEU A 10 3.54 -9.95 11.87
C LEU A 10 3.85 -8.92 10.79
N ILE A 11 2.86 -8.60 9.95
CA ILE A 11 2.98 -7.58 8.90
C ILE A 11 3.17 -6.19 9.51
N GLU A 12 2.31 -5.81 10.45
CA GLU A 12 2.39 -4.51 11.15
C GLU A 12 3.74 -4.35 11.87
N ARG A 13 4.20 -5.39 12.57
CA ARG A 13 5.51 -5.39 13.23
C ARG A 13 6.67 -5.30 12.25
N ALA A 14 6.60 -6.01 11.12
CA ALA A 14 7.64 -5.99 10.11
C ALA A 14 7.76 -4.63 9.41
N LEU A 15 6.62 -3.96 9.20
CA LEU A 15 6.55 -2.64 8.55
C LEU A 15 6.69 -1.48 9.54
N GLY A 16 6.61 -1.74 10.84
CA GLY A 16 6.68 -0.71 11.88
C GLY A 16 5.47 0.24 11.89
N VAL A 17 4.32 -0.20 11.38
CA VAL A 17 3.10 0.62 11.28
C VAL A 17 1.87 -0.16 11.74
N LYS A 18 0.83 0.56 12.16
CA LYS A 18 -0.51 0.00 12.33
C LYS A 18 -1.32 0.25 11.06
N LEU A 19 -1.93 -0.79 10.51
CA LEU A 19 -2.76 -0.67 9.31
C LEU A 19 -4.14 -0.15 9.72
N TYR A 20 -4.69 0.74 8.89
CA TYR A 20 -6.07 1.17 9.07
C TYR A 20 -7.03 0.01 8.77
N PRO A 21 -8.22 -0.04 9.41
CA PRO A 21 -9.20 -1.10 9.15
C PRO A 21 -9.53 -1.31 7.67
N TRP A 22 -9.64 -0.21 6.89
CA TRP A 22 -9.90 -0.31 5.46
C TRP A 22 -8.73 -0.91 4.66
N GLN A 23 -7.49 -0.72 5.09
CA GLN A 23 -6.32 -1.34 4.45
C GLN A 23 -6.33 -2.84 4.70
N VAL A 24 -6.64 -3.26 5.93
CA VAL A 24 -6.80 -4.68 6.29
C VAL A 24 -7.89 -5.32 5.43
N ASP A 25 -9.07 -4.69 5.36
CA ASP A 25 -10.19 -5.10 4.51
C ASP A 25 -9.80 -5.22 3.03
N PHE A 26 -9.07 -4.25 2.50
CA PHE A 26 -8.60 -4.26 1.11
C PHE A 26 -7.58 -5.39 0.85
N ILE A 27 -6.65 -5.61 1.78
CA ILE A 27 -5.56 -6.60 1.64
C ILE A 27 -6.09 -8.03 1.75
N PHE A 28 -6.95 -8.31 2.74
CA PHE A 28 -7.34 -9.69 3.12
C PHE A 28 -8.78 -10.09 2.78
N HIS A 29 -9.65 -9.13 2.42
CA HIS A 29 -11.05 -9.42 2.17
C HIS A 29 -11.49 -9.02 0.76
N GLY A 30 -10.54 -8.57 -0.07
CA GLY A 30 -10.80 -8.19 -1.46
C GLY A 30 -11.79 -7.05 -1.61
N LYS A 31 -12.08 -6.30 -0.53
CA LYS A 31 -12.99 -5.14 -0.60
C LYS A 31 -12.34 -4.03 -1.43
N ASP A 32 -13.17 -3.29 -2.16
CA ASP A 32 -12.72 -2.14 -2.91
C ASP A 32 -12.25 -1.01 -1.99
N TYR A 33 -11.42 -0.14 -2.55
CA TYR A 33 -10.97 1.06 -1.83
C TYR A 33 -12.18 1.93 -1.46
N PRO A 34 -12.27 2.40 -0.21
CA PRO A 34 -13.20 3.47 0.09
C PRO A 34 -12.79 4.71 -0.70
N LEU A 35 -13.65 5.17 -1.61
CA LEU A 35 -13.46 6.45 -2.32
C LEU A 35 -13.40 7.64 -1.35
N TYR A 36 -13.90 7.44 -0.13
CA TYR A 36 -14.03 8.44 0.92
C TYR A 36 -13.43 7.89 2.22
N ILE A 37 -12.27 8.39 2.65
CA ILE A 37 -11.69 8.05 3.95
C ILE A 37 -11.83 9.24 4.88
N CYS A 38 -12.42 9.05 6.06
CA CYS A 38 -12.52 10.13 7.03
C CYS A 38 -11.13 10.58 7.52
N PRO A 39 -10.75 11.86 7.39
CA PRO A 39 -9.49 12.42 7.86
C PRO A 39 -9.17 12.09 9.32
N CYS A 40 -10.19 12.08 10.18
CA CYS A 40 -10.06 11.76 11.61
C CYS A 40 -9.57 10.33 11.86
N VAL A 41 -9.81 9.42 10.91
CA VAL A 41 -9.32 8.02 10.96
C VAL A 41 -7.85 7.93 10.58
N VAL A 42 -7.35 8.85 9.75
CA VAL A 42 -5.97 8.83 9.23
C VAL A 42 -5.02 9.62 10.14
N PHE A 43 -5.38 10.83 10.53
CA PHE A 43 -4.46 11.77 11.20
C PHE A 43 -4.65 11.86 12.72
N GLY A 44 -5.63 11.14 13.29
CA GLY A 44 -6.13 11.42 14.63
C GLY A 44 -6.76 12.82 14.69
N SER A 45 -7.30 13.22 15.83
CA SER A 45 -7.93 14.53 16.04
C SER A 45 -6.94 15.72 16.05
N GLY A 46 -5.79 15.61 15.37
CA GLY A 46 -4.68 16.57 15.40
C GLY A 46 -4.54 17.34 14.07
N ASN A 47 -4.47 18.67 14.21
CA ASN A 47 -4.22 19.72 13.21
C ASN A 47 -3.98 19.32 11.74
N PHE A 48 -4.91 19.79 10.91
CA PHE A 48 -5.04 19.53 9.48
C PHE A 48 -4.22 20.48 8.58
N GLU A 49 -2.98 20.82 8.96
CA GLU A 49 -2.16 21.69 8.12
C GLU A 49 -1.68 20.92 6.86
N GLY A 50 -2.40 21.10 5.75
CA GLY A 50 -2.03 20.60 4.42
C GLY A 50 -2.99 19.57 3.81
N ALA A 51 -3.90 18.98 4.59
CA ALA A 51 -4.95 18.11 4.05
C ALA A 51 -6.17 18.95 3.65
N ARG A 52 -6.60 18.88 2.38
CA ARG A 52 -7.88 19.48 1.95
C ARG A 52 -9.03 18.66 2.54
N LEU A 53 -9.46 19.03 3.75
CA LEU A 53 -10.68 18.54 4.35
C LEU A 53 -11.86 18.93 3.46
N SER A 54 -12.42 17.96 2.77
CA SER A 54 -13.67 18.16 2.03
C SER A 54 -14.80 17.61 2.90
N HIS A 55 -15.81 18.45 3.15
CA HIS A 55 -17.02 18.08 3.86
C HIS A 55 -18.13 17.97 2.83
N ASN A 56 -18.79 16.81 2.76
CA ASN A 56 -20.03 16.71 1.97
C ASN A 56 -21.17 17.41 2.72
N HIS A 57 -22.23 17.75 1.97
CA HIS A 57 -23.46 18.37 2.49
C HIS A 57 -24.11 17.60 3.68
N ASP A 58 -23.76 16.32 3.86
CA ASP A 58 -24.26 15.43 4.92
C ASP A 58 -23.38 15.40 6.20
N GLY A 59 -22.37 16.27 6.31
CA GLY A 59 -21.48 16.32 7.49
C GLY A 59 -20.47 15.17 7.59
N LYS A 60 -20.31 14.36 6.54
CA LYS A 60 -19.29 13.31 6.46
C LYS A 60 -17.96 13.91 5.99
N CYS A 61 -16.93 13.81 6.83
CA CYS A 61 -15.56 14.19 6.50
C CYS A 61 -14.94 13.14 5.57
N TYR A 62 -14.27 13.57 4.51
CA TYR A 62 -13.50 12.68 3.66
C TYR A 62 -12.23 13.34 3.11
N ILE A 63 -11.22 12.52 2.86
CA ILE A 63 -10.06 12.85 2.03
C ILE A 63 -10.23 12.11 0.73
N GLU A 64 -10.39 12.86 -0.35
CA GLU A 64 -10.19 12.37 -1.71
C GLU A 64 -8.73 12.61 -2.13
N GLY A 65 -8.10 11.60 -2.73
CA GLY A 65 -6.82 11.76 -3.42
C GLY A 65 -5.59 11.28 -2.65
N ARG A 66 -4.45 11.95 -2.88
CA ARG A 66 -3.12 11.54 -2.39
C ARG A 66 -3.02 11.63 -0.87
N GLY A 67 -2.13 10.83 -0.27
CA GLY A 67 -1.86 10.86 1.18
C GLY A 67 -2.75 9.95 2.03
N THR A 68 -3.62 9.16 1.42
CA THR A 68 -4.48 8.19 2.11
C THR A 68 -3.80 6.85 2.40
N GLY A 69 -2.66 6.55 1.77
CA GLY A 69 -1.96 5.27 1.92
C GLY A 69 -2.46 4.15 1.01
N HIS A 70 -3.16 4.46 -0.09
CA HIS A 70 -3.63 3.48 -1.06
C HIS A 70 -2.49 2.70 -1.72
N THR A 71 -1.48 3.41 -2.24
CA THR A 71 -0.31 2.77 -2.86
C THR A 71 0.43 1.87 -1.89
N PHE A 72 0.50 2.26 -0.62
CA PHE A 72 1.12 1.45 0.43
C PHE A 72 0.33 0.14 0.65
N ALA A 73 -0.99 0.22 0.82
CA ALA A 73 -1.84 -0.97 0.95
C ALA A 73 -1.79 -1.87 -0.30
N PHE A 74 -1.76 -1.27 -1.50
CA PHE A 74 -1.57 -1.99 -2.75
C PHE A 74 -0.24 -2.73 -2.80
N CYS A 75 0.86 -2.08 -2.40
CA CYS A 75 2.19 -2.72 -2.35
C CYS A 75 2.20 -3.92 -1.40
N ILE A 76 1.56 -3.81 -0.22
CA ILE A 76 1.45 -4.93 0.72
C ILE A 76 0.67 -6.07 0.09
N LYS A 77 -0.52 -5.79 -0.45
CA LYS A 77 -1.35 -6.80 -1.13
C LYS A 77 -0.57 -7.48 -2.25
N LEU A 78 0.13 -6.71 -3.08
CA LEU A 78 0.92 -7.23 -4.19
C LEU A 78 2.08 -8.13 -3.72
N ALA A 79 2.73 -7.78 -2.60
CA ALA A 79 3.81 -8.57 -2.01
C ALA A 79 3.31 -9.89 -1.40
N LEU A 80 2.12 -9.90 -0.79
CA LEU A 80 1.55 -11.10 -0.15
C LEU A 80 0.81 -12.02 -1.13
N PHE A 81 0.36 -11.50 -2.27
CA PHE A 81 -0.43 -12.25 -3.22
C PHE A 81 0.42 -13.30 -3.97
N GLN A 82 -0.08 -14.54 -4.04
CA GLN A 82 0.58 -15.60 -4.80
C GLN A 82 0.43 -15.37 -6.31
N GLY A 83 1.54 -15.40 -7.04
CA GLY A 83 1.53 -15.28 -8.49
C GLY A 83 2.93 -15.40 -9.08
N ASN A 84 3.02 -15.22 -10.41
CA ASN A 84 4.29 -15.24 -11.13
C ASN A 84 5.29 -14.23 -10.53
N PRO A 85 6.60 -14.51 -10.50
CA PRO A 85 7.57 -13.56 -9.99
C PRO A 85 7.43 -12.16 -10.64
N LEU A 86 7.65 -11.10 -9.86
CA LEU A 86 7.56 -9.72 -10.36
C LEU A 86 8.90 -9.23 -10.87
N ASP A 87 8.93 -8.67 -12.09
CA ASP A 87 10.12 -8.04 -12.63
C ASP A 87 10.25 -6.60 -12.14
N ILE A 88 11.00 -6.39 -11.06
CA ILE A 88 11.13 -5.07 -10.43
C ILE A 88 11.93 -4.06 -11.28
N ARG A 89 12.51 -4.49 -12.42
CA ARG A 89 13.10 -3.59 -13.41
C ARG A 89 12.04 -2.80 -14.17
N ARG A 90 10.80 -3.29 -14.21
CA ARG A 90 9.67 -2.70 -14.93
C ARG A 90 8.44 -2.56 -14.01
N PRO A 91 8.56 -1.77 -12.92
CA PRO A 91 7.47 -1.58 -11.97
C PRO A 91 6.19 -1.06 -12.62
N GLU A 92 6.31 -0.30 -13.72
CA GLU A 92 5.18 0.22 -14.50
C GLU A 92 4.16 -0.83 -14.94
N ASN A 93 4.55 -2.11 -15.01
CA ASN A 93 3.67 -3.20 -15.46
C ASN A 93 2.71 -3.70 -14.38
N PHE A 94 2.94 -3.38 -13.12
CA PHE A 94 2.15 -3.92 -11.99
C PHE A 94 1.84 -2.89 -10.92
N SER A 95 2.25 -1.66 -11.13
CA SER A 95 2.03 -0.57 -10.22
C SER A 95 0.62 0.02 -10.36
N ASP A 96 0.10 0.65 -9.31
CA ASP A 96 -1.26 1.22 -9.20
C ASP A 96 -1.47 2.55 -9.96
N TYR A 97 -0.90 2.65 -11.15
CA TYR A 97 -0.67 3.93 -11.85
C TYR A 97 -1.94 4.49 -12.45
N GLY A 98 -2.56 5.43 -11.74
CA GLY A 98 -3.76 6.12 -12.21
C GLY A 98 -3.50 7.36 -13.09
N ASP A 99 -2.33 8.01 -13.01
CA ASP A 99 -2.06 9.29 -13.69
C ASP A 99 -1.19 9.19 -14.97
N GLY A 100 -0.80 7.97 -15.35
CA GLY A 100 -0.04 7.70 -16.59
C GLY A 100 1.45 8.05 -16.54
N SER A 101 2.01 8.49 -15.41
CA SER A 101 3.41 8.94 -15.36
C SER A 101 4.40 7.79 -15.10
N ILE A 102 5.03 7.26 -16.15
CA ILE A 102 6.05 6.18 -16.04
C ILE A 102 7.21 6.52 -15.07
N ARG A 103 7.47 7.82 -14.84
CA ARG A 103 8.48 8.31 -13.90
C ARG A 103 8.09 8.06 -12.45
N TYR A 104 6.82 8.20 -12.09
CA TYR A 104 6.35 7.82 -10.75
C TYR A 104 6.70 6.32 -10.57
N ALA A 105 6.51 5.45 -11.59
CA ALA A 105 6.56 3.98 -11.45
C ALA A 105 7.95 3.52 -11.13
N ARG A 106 8.86 4.08 -11.91
CA ARG A 106 10.27 3.83 -11.78
C ARG A 106 10.85 4.50 -10.55
N GLY A 107 10.36 5.65 -10.12
CA GLY A 107 10.89 6.34 -8.93
C GLY A 107 10.21 5.86 -7.65
N TYR A 108 9.15 6.56 -7.30
CA TYR A 108 8.46 6.43 -6.02
C TYR A 108 7.91 5.03 -5.78
N PHE A 109 7.18 4.45 -6.74
CA PHE A 109 6.53 3.16 -6.51
C PHE A 109 7.55 2.05 -6.33
N ARG A 110 8.63 2.05 -7.13
CA ARG A 110 9.72 1.08 -6.94
C ARG A 110 10.31 1.16 -5.54
N HIS A 111 10.54 2.38 -5.04
CA HIS A 111 11.05 2.58 -3.69
C HIS A 111 10.08 2.04 -2.63
N MET A 112 8.81 2.47 -2.70
CA MET A 112 7.77 2.04 -1.77
C MET A 112 7.57 0.53 -1.78
N PHE A 113 7.46 -0.07 -2.96
CA PHE A 113 7.26 -1.50 -3.07
C PHE A 113 8.48 -2.29 -2.56
N TYR A 114 9.70 -1.95 -3.01
CA TYR A 114 10.87 -2.74 -2.67
C TYR A 114 11.39 -2.46 -1.26
N TYR A 115 11.72 -1.21 -0.94
CA TYR A 115 12.39 -0.85 0.31
C TYR A 115 11.45 -0.74 1.49
N ASP A 116 10.25 -0.19 1.28
CA ASP A 116 9.34 0.10 2.40
C ASP A 116 8.40 -1.07 2.71
N VAL A 117 8.17 -1.98 1.75
CA VAL A 117 7.24 -3.11 1.92
C VAL A 117 7.92 -4.47 1.74
N TRP A 118 8.37 -4.79 0.53
CA TRP A 118 8.79 -6.14 0.18
C TRP A 118 10.00 -6.61 1.00
N PHE A 119 11.04 -5.78 1.09
CA PHE A 119 12.27 -6.14 1.80
C PHE A 119 12.07 -6.29 3.31
N PRO A 120 11.40 -5.37 4.04
CA PRO A 120 11.08 -5.55 5.45
C PRO A 120 10.26 -6.81 5.72
N LEU A 121 9.24 -7.09 4.90
CA LEU A 121 8.43 -8.30 5.00
C LEU A 121 9.29 -9.57 4.80
N LYS A 122 10.09 -9.62 3.73
CA LYS A 122 10.99 -10.76 3.46
C LYS A 122 11.98 -10.96 4.61
N LYS A 123 12.58 -9.89 5.12
CA LYS A 123 13.53 -9.91 6.25
C LYS A 123 12.88 -10.42 7.53
N ALA A 124 11.60 -10.11 7.76
CA ALA A 124 10.82 -10.60 8.89
C ALA A 124 10.35 -12.06 8.74
N GLY A 125 10.72 -12.75 7.64
CA GLY A 125 10.31 -14.13 7.38
C GLY A 125 8.89 -14.26 6.85
N VAL A 126 8.25 -13.15 6.45
CA VAL A 126 6.93 -13.21 5.80
C VAL A 126 7.12 -13.83 4.41
N PRO A 127 6.31 -14.84 4.03
CA PRO A 127 6.31 -15.34 2.66
C PRO A 127 5.80 -14.23 1.74
N VAL A 128 6.70 -13.69 0.92
CA VAL A 128 6.39 -12.67 -0.08
C VAL A 128 6.67 -13.21 -1.47
N ARG A 129 5.94 -12.66 -2.45
CA ARG A 129 6.07 -12.97 -3.86
C ARG A 129 7.50 -12.78 -4.34
N GLU A 130 8.02 -13.73 -5.09
CA GLU A 130 9.40 -13.67 -5.58
C GLU A 130 9.60 -12.52 -6.57
N LEU A 131 10.80 -11.93 -6.58
CA LEU A 131 11.17 -10.86 -7.51
C LEU A 131 12.29 -11.29 -8.44
N ILE A 132 12.23 -10.81 -9.68
CA ILE A 132 13.28 -10.93 -10.69
C ILE A 132 14.01 -9.59 -10.79
N GLY A 133 15.34 -9.62 -10.92
CA GLY A 133 16.15 -8.42 -11.15
C GLY A 133 16.65 -7.71 -9.88
N ILE A 134 16.57 -8.36 -8.70
CA ILE A 134 16.99 -7.78 -7.41
C ILE A 134 18.48 -7.37 -7.39
N ASN A 135 19.33 -8.03 -8.17
CA ASN A 135 20.79 -7.79 -8.16
C ASN A 135 21.20 -6.35 -8.55
N GLN A 136 20.29 -5.54 -9.09
CA GLN A 136 20.52 -4.14 -9.43
C GLN A 136 20.28 -3.17 -8.26
N PHE A 137 19.86 -3.68 -7.09
CA PHE A 137 19.46 -2.89 -5.93
C PHE A 137 20.27 -3.24 -4.65
N LYS A 138 21.38 -3.97 -4.81
CA LYS A 138 22.35 -4.25 -3.74
C LYS A 138 23.42 -3.17 -3.67
#